data_AF-A0A2I2G7A1-F1
#
_entry.id   AF-A0A2I2G7A1-F1
#
_cell.length_a   1.000
_cell.length_b   1.000
_cell.length_c   1.000
_cell.angle_alpha   90.00
_cell.angle_beta   90.00
_cell.angle_gamma   90.00
#
_symmetry.space_group_name_H-M   'P 1'
#
loop_
_entity.id
_entity.type
_entity.pdbx_description
1 polymer ?
#
loop_
_entity_poly.entity_id
_entity_poly.type
_entity_poly.pdbx_seq_one_letter_code
_entity_poly.pdbx_strand_id
1 'polypeptide(L)'
;MEQQPRHSLYSIPEEITPQDHQILRNGGTSSSIEHLPSRLRQAKSPFQSKKRQIENLTYEVGYLKAELAWHSESRRALLLLQEQMYGVFHRMEDALIQANVRLQEAEHRYLSFWGLEACAGGGEEMI
;
A
#
# COMPACT_ATOMS: atom_id res chain seq x y z
N MET A 1 46.46 -8.15 7.69
CA MET A 1 45.48 -7.09 7.39
C MET A 1 44.37 -7.73 6.58
N GLU A 2 43.35 -8.21 7.28
CA GLU A 2 42.21 -8.92 6.70
C GLU A 2 41.37 -7.95 5.86
N GLN A 3 41.24 -8.22 4.57
CA GLN A 3 40.42 -7.41 3.66
C GLN A 3 38.95 -7.80 3.84
N GLN A 4 38.19 -6.92 4.50
CA GLN A 4 36.76 -7.09 4.73
C GLN A 4 36.02 -7.02 3.37
N PRO A 5 35.25 -8.04 2.98
CA PRO A 5 34.58 -8.06 1.69
C PRO A 5 33.54 -6.95 1.66
N ARG A 6 33.74 -5.97 0.75
CA ARG A 6 32.76 -4.92 0.50
C ARG A 6 31.51 -5.57 -0.07
N HIS A 7 30.50 -5.77 0.76
CA HIS A 7 29.16 -6.05 0.30
C HIS A 7 28.73 -4.85 -0.54
N SER A 8 28.75 -5.02 -1.86
CA SER A 8 28.19 -4.04 -2.79
C SER A 8 26.70 -3.99 -2.49
N LEU A 9 26.27 -2.91 -1.83
CA LEU A 9 24.85 -2.61 -1.70
C LEU A 9 24.27 -2.55 -3.12
N TYR A 10 23.05 -3.07 -3.27
CA TYR A 10 22.32 -2.99 -4.54
C TYR A 10 22.35 -1.55 -5.06
N SER A 11 22.77 -1.38 -6.31
CA SER A 11 22.71 -0.08 -6.98
C SER A 11 21.24 0.28 -7.10
N ILE A 12 20.80 1.29 -6.35
CA ILE A 12 19.48 1.91 -6.54
C ILE A 12 19.46 2.35 -8.02
N PRO A 13 18.44 1.97 -8.83
CA PRO A 13 18.38 2.42 -10.22
C PRO A 13 18.39 3.96 -10.24
N GLU A 14 19.44 4.52 -10.82
CA GLU A 14 19.81 5.93 -10.73
C GLU A 14 19.07 6.81 -11.74
N GLU A 15 18.06 6.26 -12.40
CA GLU A 15 17.35 6.89 -13.50
C GLU A 15 16.09 7.60 -13.01
N ILE A 16 15.94 8.88 -13.37
CA ILE A 16 14.69 9.60 -13.15
C ILE A 16 13.61 8.91 -13.97
N THR A 17 12.64 8.32 -13.29
CA THR A 17 11.55 7.60 -13.91
C THR A 17 10.44 8.57 -14.37
N PRO A 18 9.56 8.16 -15.30
CA PRO A 18 8.36 8.94 -15.63
C PRO A 18 7.47 9.22 -14.41
N GLN A 19 7.50 8.36 -13.40
CA GLN A 19 6.78 8.54 -12.14
C GLN A 19 7.35 9.71 -11.33
N ASP A 20 8.68 9.84 -11.26
CA ASP A 20 9.35 10.97 -10.61
C ASP A 20 8.93 12.30 -11.26
N HIS A 21 8.80 12.32 -12.58
CA HIS A 21 8.31 13.48 -13.31
C HIS A 21 6.84 13.81 -12.98
N GLN A 22 5.98 12.81 -12.81
CA GLN A 22 4.59 13.03 -12.38
C GLN A 22 4.52 13.57 -10.94
N ILE A 23 5.33 13.03 -10.04
CA ILE A 23 5.45 13.52 -8.66
C ILE A 23 5.85 14.99 -8.66
N LEU A 24 6.87 15.35 -9.45
CA LEU A 24 7.32 16.73 -9.58
C LEU A 24 6.24 17.66 -10.13
N ARG A 25 5.49 17.23 -11.16
CA ARG A 25 4.38 18.01 -11.72
C ARG A 25 3.28 18.31 -10.71
N ASN A 26 3.09 17.43 -9.73
CA ASN A 26 2.11 17.58 -8.67
C ASN A 26 2.67 18.34 -7.45
N GLY A 27 3.85 18.96 -7.58
CA GLY A 27 4.51 19.72 -6.51
C GLY A 27 5.21 18.86 -5.46
N GLY A 28 5.32 17.55 -5.69
CA GLY A 28 6.08 16.63 -4.86
C GLY A 28 7.55 16.54 -5.27
N THR A 29 8.31 15.78 -4.50
CA THR A 29 9.70 15.44 -4.82
C THR A 29 9.93 13.98 -4.46
N SER A 30 10.76 13.28 -5.23
CA SER A 30 11.16 11.90 -4.95
C SER A 30 12.63 11.86 -4.53
N SER A 31 13.03 10.79 -3.85
CA SER A 31 14.43 10.63 -3.43
C SER A 31 15.40 10.67 -4.63
N SER A 32 15.02 10.10 -5.77
CA SER A 32 15.77 10.21 -7.03
C SER A 32 16.01 11.66 -7.47
N ILE A 33 15.01 12.53 -7.33
CA ILE A 33 15.11 13.97 -7.66
C ILE A 33 15.96 14.71 -6.62
N GLU A 34 15.76 14.43 -5.33
CA GLU A 34 16.48 15.10 -4.23
C GLU A 34 17.98 14.78 -4.23
N HIS A 35 18.37 13.57 -4.62
CA HIS A 35 19.76 13.14 -4.71
C HIS A 35 20.49 13.63 -5.96
N LEU A 36 19.77 14.03 -7.02
CA LEU A 36 20.37 14.40 -8.29
C LEU A 36 21.44 15.52 -8.16
N PRO A 37 21.23 16.60 -7.37
CA PRO A 37 22.21 17.68 -7.26
C PRO A 37 23.50 17.25 -6.56
N SER A 38 23.42 16.43 -5.50
CA SER A 38 24.62 15.95 -4.81
C SER A 38 25.41 15.01 -5.71
N ARG A 39 24.73 14.11 -6.42
CA ARG A 39 25.35 13.18 -7.39
C ARG A 39 25.98 13.89 -8.58
N LEU A 40 25.31 14.88 -9.15
CA LEU A 40 25.87 15.73 -10.23
C LEU A 40 27.14 16.46 -9.78
N ARG A 41 27.19 16.92 -8.53
CA ARG A 41 28.41 17.54 -7.97
C ARG A 41 29.54 16.54 -7.78
N GLN A 42 29.24 15.29 -7.39
CA GLN A 42 30.22 14.22 -7.26
C GLN A 42 30.79 13.82 -8.63
N ALA A 43 29.94 13.61 -9.64
CA ALA A 43 30.36 13.23 -10.99
C ALA A 43 31.26 14.29 -11.68
N LYS A 44 31.02 15.58 -11.38
CA LYS A 44 31.81 16.69 -11.93
C LYS A 44 33.14 16.95 -11.22
N SER A 45 33.43 16.27 -10.10
CA SER A 45 34.62 16.51 -9.28
C SER A 45 35.54 15.29 -9.29
N PRO A 46 36.55 15.24 -10.17
CA PRO A 46 37.43 14.07 -10.32
C PRO A 46 38.35 13.83 -9.11
N PHE A 47 38.54 14.82 -8.24
CA PHE A 47 39.38 14.71 -7.04
C PHE A 47 38.63 15.24 -5.81
N GLN A 48 38.17 14.32 -4.96
CA GLN A 48 37.66 14.65 -3.64
C GLN A 48 38.73 14.38 -2.58
N SER A 49 38.93 15.34 -1.67
CA SER A 49 39.74 15.10 -0.48
C SER A 49 39.07 14.07 0.42
N LYS A 50 39.85 13.25 1.14
CA LYS A 50 39.31 12.24 2.07
C LYS A 50 38.33 12.83 3.09
N LYS A 51 38.58 14.07 3.54
CA LYS A 51 37.67 14.81 4.43
C LYS A 51 36.29 15.01 3.80
N ARG A 52 36.25 15.48 2.55
CA ARG A 52 34.99 15.69 1.81
C ARG A 52 34.26 14.38 1.51
N GLN A 53 35.00 13.29 1.31
CA GLN A 53 34.42 11.95 1.16
C GLN A 53 33.72 11.50 2.45
N ILE A 54 34.33 11.73 3.61
CA ILE A 54 33.72 11.41 4.92
C ILE A 54 32.47 12.26 5.16
N GLU A 55 32.50 13.55 4.85
CA GLU A 55 31.34 14.45 4.96
C GLU A 55 30.19 13.97 4.06
N ASN A 56 30.48 13.63 2.80
CA ASN A 56 29.49 13.09 1.86
C ASN A 56 28.89 11.77 2.37
N LEU A 57 29.71 10.83 2.82
CA LEU A 57 29.23 9.56 3.36
C LEU A 57 28.38 9.75 4.63
N THR A 58 28.75 10.70 5.49
CA THR A 58 27.97 11.01 6.70
C THR A 58 26.58 11.55 6.33
N TYR A 59 26.52 12.42 5.31
CA TYR A 59 25.27 12.91 4.76
C TYR A 59 24.41 11.78 4.18
N GLU A 60 24.98 10.94 3.31
CA GLU A 60 24.25 9.82 2.69
C GLU A 60 23.73 8.82 3.73
N VAL A 61 24.53 8.48 4.74
CA VAL A 61 24.08 7.61 5.84
C VAL A 61 22.93 8.25 6.62
N GLY A 62 23.00 9.55 6.89
CA GLY A 62 21.91 10.29 7.54
C GLY A 62 20.63 10.26 6.71
N TYR A 63 20.76 10.50 5.41
CA TYR A 63 19.64 10.48 4.47
C TYR A 63 19.00 9.09 4.39
N LEU A 64 19.78 8.04 4.14
CA LEU A 64 19.28 6.67 4.03
C LEU A 64 18.57 6.20 5.31
N LYS A 65 19.03 6.65 6.49
CA LYS A 65 18.33 6.37 7.75
C LYS A 65 16.96 7.05 7.82
N ALA A 66 16.88 8.31 7.38
CA ALA A 66 15.61 9.03 7.31
C ALA A 66 14.65 8.38 6.30
N GLU A 67 15.15 7.96 5.13
CA GLU A 67 14.37 7.27 4.12
C GLU A 67 13.85 5.91 4.63
N LEU A 68 14.70 5.13 5.32
CA LEU A 68 14.28 3.87 5.93
C LEU A 68 13.20 4.10 7.00
N ALA A 69 13.36 5.10 7.85
CA ALA A 69 12.35 5.48 8.83
C ALA A 69 11.02 5.86 8.15
N TRP A 70 11.07 6.68 7.10
CA TRP A 70 9.90 7.06 6.32
C TRP A 70 9.21 5.87 5.67
N HIS A 71 9.95 4.94 5.08
CA HIS A 71 9.40 3.70 4.50
C HIS A 71 8.73 2.83 5.56
N SER A 72 9.35 2.71 6.75
CA SER A 72 8.79 1.92 7.84
C SER A 72 7.46 2.50 8.35
N GLU A 73 7.38 3.83 8.49
CA GLU A 73 6.16 4.51 8.92
C GLU A 73 5.07 4.43 7.85
N SER A 74 5.43 4.66 6.58
CA SER A 74 4.51 4.56 5.45
C SER A 74 3.93 3.16 5.32
N ARG A 75 4.76 2.12 5.46
CA ARG A 75 4.31 0.72 5.46
C ARG A 75 3.35 0.44 6.61
N ARG A 76 3.65 0.94 7.81
CA ARG A 76 2.79 0.79 8.98
C ARG A 76 1.42 1.45 8.75
N ALA A 77 1.40 2.67 8.20
CA ALA A 77 0.17 3.38 7.87
C ALA A 77 -0.66 2.61 6.83
N LEU A 78 -0.03 2.03 5.80
CA LEU A 78 -0.71 1.21 4.79
C LEU A 78 -1.32 -0.07 5.38
N LEU A 79 -0.63 -0.75 6.30
CA LEU A 79 -1.17 -1.93 6.97
C LEU A 79 -2.38 -1.59 7.85
N LEU A 80 -2.33 -0.47 8.56
CA LEU A 80 -3.48 0.02 9.35
C LEU A 80 -4.67 0.36 8.45
N LEU A 81 -4.42 1.02 7.32
CA LEU A 81 -5.47 1.30 6.33
C LEU A 81 -6.09 0.01 5.79
N GLN A 82 -5.26 -0.98 5.48
CA GLN A 82 -5.71 -2.28 4.99
C GLN A 82 -6.62 -2.97 6.03
N GLU A 83 -6.23 -2.99 7.31
CA GLU A 83 -7.05 -3.54 8.39
C GLU A 83 -8.40 -2.82 8.51
N GLN A 84 -8.39 -1.49 8.46
CA GLN A 84 -9.62 -0.68 8.49
C GLN A 84 -10.53 -0.99 7.30
N MET A 85 -9.96 -1.12 6.10
CA MET A 85 -10.71 -1.49 4.91
C MET A 85 -11.39 -2.85 5.07
N TYR A 86 -10.67 -3.87 5.54
CA TYR A 86 -11.28 -5.18 5.81
C TYR A 86 -12.43 -5.09 6.81
N GLY A 87 -12.28 -4.30 7.87
CA GLY A 87 -13.35 -4.06 8.84
C GLY A 87 -14.59 -3.42 8.22
N VAL A 88 -14.42 -2.45 7.31
CA VAL A 88 -15.55 -1.81 6.59
C VAL A 88 -16.21 -2.80 5.64
N PHE A 89 -15.43 -3.60 4.90
CA PHE A 89 -15.98 -4.60 3.99
C PHE A 89 -16.80 -5.66 4.72
N HIS A 90 -16.34 -6.17 5.86
CA HIS A 90 -17.11 -7.14 6.65
C HIS A 90 -18.41 -6.54 7.17
N ARG A 91 -18.39 -5.31 7.69
CA ARG A 91 -19.63 -4.63 8.12
C ARG A 91 -20.62 -4.43 6.98
N MET A 92 -20.13 -4.15 5.78
CA MET A 92 -20.97 -4.02 4.59
C MET A 92 -21.57 -5.37 4.19
N GLU A 93 -20.77 -6.44 4.24
CA GLU A 93 -21.23 -7.80 3.98
C GLU A 93 -22.33 -8.23 4.98
N ASP A 94 -22.09 -8.02 6.28
CA ASP A 94 -23.08 -8.29 7.32
C ASP A 94 -24.38 -7.51 7.11
N ALA A 95 -24.28 -6.23 6.74
CA ALA A 95 -25.43 -5.39 6.46
C ALA A 95 -26.24 -5.89 5.24
N LEU A 96 -25.55 -6.35 4.19
CA LEU A 96 -26.18 -6.94 3.01
C LEU A 96 -26.90 -8.25 3.35
N ILE A 97 -26.27 -9.12 4.15
CA ILE A 97 -26.88 -10.36 4.63
C ILE A 97 -28.14 -10.04 5.44
N GLN A 98 -28.06 -9.11 6.40
CA GLN A 98 -29.20 -8.69 7.21
C GLN A 98 -30.34 -8.09 6.38
N ALA A 99 -30.01 -7.26 5.38
CA ALA A 99 -30.99 -6.70 4.48
C ALA A 99 -31.73 -7.78 3.69
N ASN A 100 -30.99 -8.79 3.19
CA ASN A 100 -31.57 -9.90 2.45
C ASN A 100 -32.50 -10.76 3.33
N VAL A 101 -32.08 -11.09 4.56
CA VAL A 101 -32.93 -11.83 5.51
C VAL A 101 -34.22 -11.07 5.79
N ARG A 102 -34.14 -9.76 6.07
CA ARG A 102 -35.34 -8.93 6.30
C ARG A 102 -36.24 -8.83 5.08
N LEU A 103 -35.67 -8.83 3.87
CA LEU A 103 -36.42 -8.82 2.63
C LEU A 103 -37.19 -10.14 2.45
N GLN A 104 -36.55 -11.28 2.71
CA GLN A 104 -37.20 -12.60 2.70
C GLN A 104 -38.29 -12.72 3.77
N GLU A 105 -38.06 -12.21 4.98
CA GLU A 105 -39.07 -12.15 6.03
C GLU A 105 -40.27 -11.28 5.62
N ALA A 106 -40.02 -10.13 5.00
CA ALA A 106 -41.07 -9.24 4.51
C ALA A 106 -41.88 -9.88 3.37
N GLU A 107 -41.20 -10.56 2.44
CA GLU A 107 -41.83 -11.34 1.38
C GLU A 107 -42.71 -12.45 1.96
N HIS A 108 -42.19 -13.25 2.90
CA HIS A 108 -42.94 -14.32 3.53
C HIS A 108 -44.18 -13.79 4.26
N ARG A 109 -44.04 -12.71 5.03
CA ARG A 109 -45.18 -12.05 5.71
C ARG A 109 -46.22 -11.52 4.73
N TYR A 110 -45.78 -10.97 3.59
CA TYR A 110 -46.67 -10.50 2.56
C TYR A 110 -47.44 -11.67 1.94
N LEU A 111 -46.75 -12.74 1.52
CA LEU A 111 -47.38 -13.93 0.94
C LEU A 111 -48.34 -14.63 1.91
N SER A 112 -47.97 -14.75 3.20
CA SER A 112 -48.84 -15.30 4.23
C SER A 112 -50.10 -14.45 4.45
N PHE A 113 -49.97 -13.12 4.40
CA PHE A 113 -51.12 -12.21 4.48
C PHE A 113 -52.11 -12.43 3.33
N TRP A 114 -51.61 -12.77 2.14
CA TRP A 114 -52.43 -13.08 0.97
C TRP A 114 -52.92 -14.54 0.91
N GLY A 115 -52.58 -15.39 1.89
CA GLY A 115 -52.94 -16.80 1.90
C GLY A 115 -52.25 -17.64 0.81
N LEU A 116 -51.17 -17.10 0.24
CA LEU A 116 -50.34 -17.75 -0.77
C LEU A 116 -49.13 -18.41 -0.10
N GLU A 117 -49.37 -19.22 0.93
CA GLU A 117 -48.32 -20.13 1.39
C GLU A 117 -48.14 -21.21 0.34
N ALA A 118 -46.92 -21.36 -0.19
CA ALA A 118 -46.60 -22.45 -1.10
C ALA A 118 -46.96 -23.78 -0.42
N CYS A 119 -47.96 -24.49 -0.94
CA CYS A 119 -48.24 -25.88 -0.60
C CYS A 119 -47.02 -26.73 -0.99
N ALA A 120 -45.99 -26.73 -0.17
CA ALA A 120 -44.92 -27.71 -0.22
C ALA A 120 -45.40 -28.96 0.52
N GLY A 121 -46.00 -29.90 -0.22
CA GLY A 121 -46.31 -31.24 0.29
C GLY A 121 -47.76 -31.66 0.08
N GLY A 122 -48.05 -32.23 -1.09
CA GLY A 122 -49.35 -32.81 -1.41
C GLY A 122 -49.31 -33.59 -2.72
N GLY A 123 -48.25 -34.36 -2.92
CA GLY A 123 -48.02 -35.17 -4.10
C GLY A 123 -47.42 -36.51 -3.71
N GLU A 124 -48.15 -37.29 -2.90
CA GLU A 124 -47.98 -38.74 -2.83
C GLU A 124 -49.28 -39.38 -3.35
N GLU A 125 -49.11 -40.17 -4.40
CA GLU A 125 -50.08 -40.88 -5.23
C GLU A 125 -51.08 -41.71 -4.40
N MET A 126 -52.39 -41.54 -4.59
CA MET A 126 -53.26 -42.33 -5.48
C MET A 126 -53.19 -43.86 -5.27
N ILE A 127 -54.32 -44.38 -4.75
CA ILE A 127 -54.77 -45.79 -4.73
C ILE A 127 -54.86 -46.34 -6.15
#